data_AF-A0A916QQL9-F1
#
_entry.id   AF-A0A916QQL9-F1
#
_cell.length_a   1.000
_cell.length_b   1.000
_cell.length_c   1.000
_cell.angle_alpha   90.00
_cell.angle_beta   90.00
_cell.angle_gamma   90.00
#
_symmetry.space_group_name_H-M   'P 1'
#
loop_
_entity.id
_entity.type
_entity.pdbx_description
1 polymer ?
#
loop_
_entity_poly.entity_id
_entity_poly.type
_entity_poly.pdbx_seq_one_letter_code
_entity_poly.pdbx_strand_id
1 'polypeptide(L)'
;MKRLASLCLGLCTIVFVFLLSVSPALAGTSTPVNTTKAPRIEVGQTAKTLEVMTIEFKKPFSTLPVVILTPYWKNGKNQSDNIDTIDSITLSGFTVYSKNRADNYFLNWIAIEN
;
A
#
# COMPACT_ATOMS: atom_id res chain seq x y z
N MET A 1 -67.72 -21.63 34.59
CA MET A 1 -68.68 -20.71 33.91
C MET A 1 -67.90 -19.64 33.16
N LYS A 2 -68.31 -19.36 31.90
CA LYS A 2 -67.74 -18.41 30.89
C LYS A 2 -66.51 -18.97 30.11
N ARG A 3 -66.69 -19.55 28.91
CA ARG A 3 -66.97 -19.00 27.55
C ARG A 3 -65.71 -18.39 26.91
N LEU A 4 -65.11 -19.06 25.91
CA LEU A 4 -65.36 -19.00 24.44
C LEU A 4 -64.68 -17.80 23.74
N ALA A 5 -63.74 -18.09 22.84
CA ALA A 5 -63.54 -17.41 21.54
C ALA A 5 -62.46 -18.20 20.78
N SER A 6 -62.80 -19.09 19.84
CA SER A 6 -63.34 -18.86 18.50
C SER A 6 -62.24 -18.84 17.45
N LEU A 7 -62.20 -19.95 16.74
CA LEU A 7 -61.55 -20.18 15.45
C LEU A 7 -62.07 -19.21 14.37
N CYS A 8 -61.26 -19.12 13.32
CA CYS A 8 -61.65 -18.98 11.90
C CYS A 8 -61.67 -17.60 11.21
N LEU A 9 -61.03 -17.64 10.03
CA LEU A 9 -61.29 -16.97 8.75
C LEU A 9 -60.63 -15.62 8.47
N GLY A 10 -59.83 -15.63 7.40
CA GLY A 10 -59.37 -14.42 6.72
C GLY A 10 -58.40 -14.72 5.59
N LEU A 11 -58.90 -15.28 4.48
CA LEU A 11 -58.24 -15.20 3.17
C LEU A 11 -57.83 -13.74 2.94
N CYS A 12 -56.55 -13.46 2.76
CA CYS A 12 -56.10 -12.17 2.24
C CYS A 12 -55.33 -12.40 0.95
N THR A 13 -56.04 -12.14 -0.14
CA THR A 13 -55.63 -12.14 -1.53
C THR A 13 -54.31 -11.38 -1.72
N ILE A 14 -53.30 -12.05 -2.28
CA ILE A 14 -52.05 -11.42 -2.70
C ILE A 14 -52.33 -10.68 -4.01
N VAL A 15 -52.41 -9.35 -3.94
CA VAL A 15 -52.42 -8.49 -5.12
C VAL A 15 -50.97 -8.24 -5.54
N PHE A 16 -50.53 -8.91 -6.62
CA PHE A 16 -49.26 -8.63 -7.27
C PHE A 16 -49.40 -7.35 -8.11
N VAL A 17 -48.98 -6.20 -7.54
CA VAL A 17 -48.81 -4.97 -8.31
C VAL A 17 -47.43 -5.03 -8.99
N PHE A 18 -47.41 -5.34 -10.28
CA PHE A 18 -46.22 -5.22 -11.11
C PHE A 18 -45.96 -3.73 -11.39
N LEU A 19 -45.12 -3.10 -10.56
CA LEU A 19 -44.53 -1.81 -10.88
C LEU A 19 -43.36 -2.04 -11.84
N LEU A 20 -43.58 -1.77 -13.13
CA LEU A 20 -42.52 -1.65 -14.13
C LEU A 20 -41.72 -0.37 -13.82
N SER A 21 -40.71 -0.47 -12.95
CA SER A 21 -39.68 0.56 -12.85
C SER A 21 -38.72 0.42 -14.03
N VAL A 22 -38.81 1.33 -14.98
CA VAL A 22 -37.83 1.46 -16.06
C VAL A 22 -36.55 2.03 -15.44
N SER A 23 -35.53 1.20 -15.25
CA SER A 23 -34.21 1.65 -14.85
C SER A 23 -33.58 2.46 -15.99
N PRO A 24 -33.06 3.67 -15.76
CA PRO A 24 -32.24 4.34 -16.76
C PRO A 24 -30.95 3.54 -16.95
N ALA A 25 -30.68 3.14 -18.20
CA ALA A 25 -29.41 2.54 -18.58
C ALA A 25 -28.26 3.49 -18.20
N LEU A 26 -27.36 3.01 -17.35
CA LEU A 26 -26.12 3.69 -17.02
C LEU A 26 -25.28 3.77 -18.30
N ALA A 27 -25.30 4.92 -18.97
CA ALA A 27 -24.41 5.19 -20.09
C ALA A 27 -22.98 5.18 -19.54
N GLY A 28 -22.29 4.05 -19.73
CA GLY A 28 -20.89 3.89 -19.41
C GLY A 28 -20.09 4.89 -20.22
N THR A 29 -19.78 6.03 -19.62
CA THR A 29 -18.84 6.99 -20.19
C THR A 29 -17.48 6.37 -19.96
N SER A 30 -16.94 5.69 -20.99
CA SER A 30 -15.57 5.20 -20.95
C SER A 30 -14.65 6.41 -20.90
N THR A 31 -14.27 6.82 -19.69
CA THR A 31 -13.20 7.81 -19.53
C THR A 31 -11.97 7.24 -20.22
N PRO A 32 -11.35 7.99 -21.15
CA PRO A 32 -10.10 7.56 -21.76
C PRO A 32 -9.10 7.27 -20.64
N VAL A 33 -8.52 6.08 -20.65
CA VAL A 33 -7.41 5.73 -19.75
C VAL A 33 -6.28 6.70 -20.10
N ASN A 34 -6.14 7.74 -19.29
CA ASN A 34 -4.99 8.62 -19.35
C ASN A 34 -3.78 7.74 -19.05
N THR A 35 -2.96 7.49 -20.06
CA THR A 35 -1.74 6.68 -19.97
C THR A 35 -0.73 7.43 -19.10
N THR A 36 -0.99 7.38 -17.80
CA THR A 36 -0.14 7.94 -16.76
C THR A 36 1.21 7.26 -16.93
N LYS A 37 2.23 8.06 -17.22
CA LYS A 37 3.62 7.60 -17.32
C LYS A 37 3.91 6.66 -16.15
N ALA A 38 4.42 5.46 -16.44
CA ALA A 38 4.75 4.50 -15.38
C ALA A 38 5.64 5.16 -14.32
N PRO A 39 5.40 4.91 -13.02
CA PRO A 39 6.20 5.51 -11.97
C PRO A 39 7.64 5.09 -12.13
N ARG A 40 8.58 6.02 -11.94
CA ARG A 40 9.99 5.68 -11.92
C ARG A 40 10.28 4.89 -10.64
N ILE A 41 10.97 3.76 -10.79
CA ILE A 41 11.40 2.92 -9.68
C ILE A 41 12.91 2.77 -9.77
N GLU A 42 13.59 2.89 -8.63
CA GLU A 42 15.00 2.53 -8.50
C GLU A 42 15.18 1.57 -7.33
N VAL A 43 16.04 0.56 -7.51
CA VAL A 43 16.36 -0.44 -6.49
C VAL A 43 17.86 -0.55 -6.35
N GLY A 44 18.32 -0.89 -5.15
CA GLY A 44 19.73 -1.09 -4.91
C GLY A 44 20.04 -1.87 -3.64
N GLN A 45 21.31 -2.18 -3.52
CA GLN A 45 21.91 -2.81 -2.36
C GLN A 45 23.25 -2.13 -2.07
N THR A 46 23.58 -1.93 -0.80
CA THR A 46 24.90 -1.45 -0.38
C THR A 46 25.32 -2.07 0.94
N ALA A 47 26.63 -2.18 1.16
CA ALA A 47 27.18 -2.54 2.47
C ALA A 47 27.06 -1.35 3.41
N LYS A 48 26.64 -1.57 4.66
CA LYS A 48 26.46 -0.52 5.68
C LYS A 48 27.65 -0.52 6.62
N THR A 49 28.64 0.28 6.25
CA THR A 49 29.95 0.37 6.93
C THR A 49 30.07 1.56 7.88
N LEU A 50 29.23 2.59 7.71
CA LEU A 50 29.21 3.82 8.50
C LEU A 50 27.95 3.89 9.36
N GLU A 51 27.98 4.61 10.48
CA GLU A 51 26.80 4.80 11.33
C GLU A 51 25.72 5.66 10.63
N VAL A 52 26.17 6.76 10.02
CA VAL A 52 25.38 7.60 9.09
C VAL A 52 25.89 7.31 7.68
N MET A 53 24.99 6.96 6.77
CA MET A 53 25.33 6.66 5.38
C MET A 53 24.35 7.33 4.43
N THR A 54 24.87 8.08 3.48
CA THR A 54 24.10 8.61 2.36
C THR A 54 24.19 7.66 1.17
N ILE A 55 23.04 7.36 0.58
CA ILE A 55 22.89 6.53 -0.62
C ILE A 55 22.37 7.42 -1.74
N GLU A 56 23.17 7.57 -2.78
CA GLU A 56 22.81 8.35 -3.96
C GLU A 56 22.05 7.49 -4.97
N PHE A 57 20.99 8.05 -5.54
CA PHE A 57 20.30 7.50 -6.69
C PHE A 57 21.13 7.70 -7.96
N LYS A 58 21.05 6.77 -8.90
CA LYS A 58 21.75 6.84 -10.21
C LYS A 58 21.36 8.07 -11.01
N LYS A 59 20.15 8.57 -10.82
CA LYS A 59 19.63 9.81 -11.40
C LYS A 59 18.70 10.50 -10.40
N PRO A 60 18.66 11.84 -10.34
CA PRO A 60 17.68 12.54 -9.52
C PRO A 60 16.24 12.23 -9.93
N PHE A 61 15.34 12.08 -8.96
CA PHE A 61 13.90 12.04 -9.18
C PHE A 61 13.34 13.44 -9.50
N SER A 62 12.18 13.49 -10.14
CA SER A 62 11.48 14.74 -10.50
C SER A 62 10.60 15.23 -9.35
N THR A 63 10.12 14.30 -8.51
CA THR A 63 9.40 14.54 -7.25
C THR A 63 10.09 13.76 -6.12
N LEU A 64 9.83 14.12 -4.86
CA LEU A 64 10.41 13.38 -3.73
C LEU A 64 9.91 11.92 -3.77
N PRO A 65 10.81 10.93 -3.85
CA PRO A 65 10.40 9.53 -3.89
C PRO A 65 10.00 9.03 -2.50
N VAL A 66 9.17 7.99 -2.48
CA VAL A 66 8.97 7.15 -1.29
C VAL A 66 10.06 6.09 -1.27
N VAL A 67 10.76 5.93 -0.15
CA VAL A 67 11.86 4.96 0.00
C VAL A 67 11.50 3.91 1.05
N ILE A 68 11.66 2.63 0.70
CA ILE A 68 11.59 1.50 1.63
C ILE A 68 12.98 0.90 1.75
N LEU A 69 13.39 0.62 2.98
CA LEU A 69 14.71 0.08 3.33
C LEU A 69 14.55 -1.22 4.11
N THR A 70 15.37 -2.22 3.80
CA THR A 70 15.44 -3.47 4.56
C THR A 70 16.90 -3.85 4.84
N PRO A 71 17.33 -3.90 6.11
CA PRO A 71 18.65 -4.39 6.46
C PRO A 71 18.71 -5.92 6.49
N TYR A 72 19.90 -6.48 6.28
CA TYR A 72 20.14 -7.90 6.54
C TYR A 72 21.63 -8.20 6.80
N TRP A 73 21.88 -9.30 7.51
CA TRP A 73 23.22 -9.87 7.69
C TRP A 73 23.49 -10.93 6.61
N LYS A 74 24.45 -10.67 5.72
CA LYS A 74 24.89 -11.67 4.74
C LYS A 74 25.61 -12.81 5.45
N ASN A 75 25.12 -14.04 5.25
CA ASN A 75 25.64 -15.27 5.85
C ASN A 75 25.69 -15.25 7.40
N GLY A 76 25.01 -14.29 8.04
CA GLY A 76 24.95 -14.16 9.50
C GLY A 76 23.63 -14.69 10.04
N LYS A 77 23.66 -15.20 11.28
CA LYS A 77 22.46 -15.47 12.10
C LYS A 77 22.30 -14.44 13.21
N ASN A 78 22.94 -13.28 13.08
CA ASN A 78 22.95 -12.25 14.10
C ASN A 78 21.61 -11.52 14.10
N GLN A 79 21.12 -11.22 15.29
CA GLN A 79 19.98 -10.31 15.45
C GLN A 79 20.43 -8.87 15.19
N SER A 80 19.48 -8.05 14.75
CA SER A 80 19.69 -6.62 14.56
C SER A 80 19.42 -5.92 15.88
N ASP A 81 20.47 -5.43 16.56
CA ASP A 81 20.31 -4.77 17.86
C ASP A 81 19.77 -3.33 17.73
N ASN A 82 19.95 -2.72 16.56
CA ASN A 82 19.42 -1.40 16.22
C ASN A 82 18.50 -1.48 15.01
N ILE A 83 17.66 -0.46 14.82
CA ILE A 83 16.77 -0.32 13.65
C ILE A 83 17.41 0.68 12.70
N ASP A 84 17.55 0.30 11.42
CA ASP A 84 17.94 1.24 10.38
C ASP A 84 16.81 2.22 10.08
N THR A 85 17.11 3.50 10.27
CA THR A 85 16.14 4.60 10.14
C THR A 85 16.55 5.50 9.00
N ILE A 86 15.61 5.82 8.10
CA ILE A 86 15.82 6.86 7.09
C ILE A 86 15.69 8.21 7.80
N ASP A 87 16.77 8.99 7.79
CA ASP A 87 16.83 10.31 8.42
C ASP A 87 16.31 11.41 7.48
N SER A 88 16.68 11.35 6.20
CA SER A 88 16.28 12.33 5.20
C SER A 88 16.19 11.72 3.80
N ILE A 89 15.30 12.27 2.97
CA ILE A 89 15.13 11.91 1.56
C ILE A 89 15.22 13.19 0.73
N THR A 90 16.03 13.17 -0.32
CA THR A 90 16.14 14.24 -1.31
C THR A 90 15.80 13.70 -2.71
N LEU A 91 15.88 14.55 -3.72
CA LEU A 91 15.72 14.10 -5.11
C LEU A 91 16.91 13.26 -5.58
N SER A 92 18.10 13.44 -5.01
CA SER A 92 19.33 12.76 -5.44
C SER A 92 19.68 11.54 -4.60
N GLY A 93 19.13 11.40 -3.40
CA GLY A 93 19.46 10.28 -2.52
C GLY A 93 18.67 10.29 -1.21
N PHE A 94 19.13 9.49 -0.26
CA PHE A 94 18.59 9.45 1.10
C PHE A 94 19.69 9.11 2.11
N THR A 95 19.49 9.51 3.37
CA THR A 95 20.42 9.24 4.47
C THR A 95 19.81 8.23 5.42
N VAL A 96 20.62 7.25 5.83
CA VAL A 96 20.25 6.22 6.81
C VAL A 96 21.12 6.37 8.05
N TYR A 97 20.48 6.30 9.22
CA TYR A 97 21.12 6.24 10.53
C TYR A 97 20.89 4.87 11.18
N SER A 98 21.96 4.26 11.64
CA SER A 98 21.94 3.07 12.52
C SER A 98 23.32 2.79 13.08
N LYS A 99 23.39 2.35 14.34
CA LYS A 99 24.63 1.85 14.93
C LYS A 99 25.03 0.48 14.37
N ASN A 100 24.12 -0.27 13.75
CA ASN A 100 24.47 -1.52 13.08
C ASN A 100 25.36 -1.24 11.87
N ARG A 101 26.53 -1.86 11.89
CA ARG A 101 27.54 -1.81 10.83
C ARG A 101 28.48 -2.99 10.96
N ALA A 102 28.81 -3.62 9.86
CA ALA A 102 29.78 -4.70 9.78
C ALA A 102 30.11 -5.01 8.32
N ASP A 103 31.20 -5.74 8.09
CA ASP A 103 31.62 -6.17 6.74
C ASP A 103 30.58 -7.05 6.03
N ASN A 104 29.70 -7.70 6.80
CA ASN A 104 28.62 -8.53 6.28
C ASN A 104 27.22 -7.96 6.54
N TYR A 105 27.11 -6.66 6.87
CA TYR A 105 25.82 -6.00 7.06
C TYR A 105 25.46 -5.17 5.82
N PHE A 106 24.26 -5.38 5.29
CA PHE A 106 23.83 -4.79 4.02
C PHE A 106 22.44 -4.16 4.14
N LEU A 107 22.18 -3.18 3.28
CA LEU A 107 20.90 -2.53 3.11
C LEU A 107 20.38 -2.80 1.70
N ASN A 108 19.16 -3.31 1.58
CA ASN A 108 18.40 -3.30 0.34
C ASN A 108 17.40 -2.15 0.37
N TRP A 109 17.15 -1.52 -0.77
CA TRP A 109 16.19 -0.44 -0.84
C TRP A 109 15.45 -0.41 -2.18
N ILE A 110 14.27 0.21 -2.14
CA ILE A 110 13.45 0.58 -3.29
C ILE A 110 12.96 2.01 -3.12
N ALA A 111 13.13 2.83 -4.15
CA ALA A 111 12.66 4.21 -4.23
C ALA A 111 11.65 4.33 -5.38
N ILE A 112 10.48 4.91 -5.10
CA ILE A 112 9.34 5.00 -6.02
C ILE A 112 8.92 6.46 -6.17
N GLU A 113 8.88 6.96 -7.40
CA GLU A 113 8.34 8.28 -7.74
C GLU A 113 6.80 8.26 -7.66
N ASN A 114 6.23 9.26 -6.99
CA ASN A 114 4.79 9.44 -6.85
C ASN A 114 4.24 10.41 -7.91
#